data_AF-A0A7L3KVV3-F1
#
_entry.id   AF-A0A7L3KVV3-F1
#
_cell.length_a   1.000
_cell.length_b   1.000
_cell.length_c   1.000
_cell.angle_alpha   90.00
_cell.angle_beta   90.00
_cell.angle_gamma   90.00
#
_symmetry.space_group_name_H-M   'P 1'
#
loop_
_entity.id
_entity.type
_entity.pdbx_description
1 polymer ?
#
loop_
_entity_poly.entity_id
_entity_poly.type
_entity_poly.pdbx_seq_one_letter_code
_entity_poly.pdbx_strand_id
1 'polypeptide(L)' 'QAARAGLRERFLRLLGSARGRPVRFSLWSGVRVEAEFGAADVESVAFQVNS' A
#
# COMPACT_ATOMS: atom_id res chain seq x y z
N GLN A 1 5.21 10.16 -21.86
CA GLN A 1 4.30 9.19 -21.19
C GLN A 1 5.04 8.02 -20.50
N ALA A 2 6.21 7.57 -20.99
CA ALA A 2 6.95 6.44 -20.41
C ALA A 2 7.35 6.59 -18.93
N ALA A 3 7.72 7.81 -18.47
CA ALA A 3 8.10 8.04 -17.08
C ALA A 3 6.98 7.70 -16.08
N ARG A 4 5.72 8.06 -16.42
CA ARG A 4 4.55 7.74 -15.60
C ARG A 4 4.26 6.24 -15.56
N ALA A 5 4.40 5.56 -16.70
CA ALA A 5 4.24 4.11 -16.79
C ALA A 5 5.27 3.38 -15.92
N GLY A 6 6.55 3.79 -16.00
CA GLY A 6 7.62 3.20 -15.19
C GLY A 6 7.44 3.44 -13.68
N LEU A 7 6.94 4.61 -13.28
CA LEU A 7 6.59 4.86 -11.87
C LEU A 7 5.43 3.98 -11.41
N ARG A 8 4.38 3.86 -12.24
CA ARG A 8 3.22 3.03 -11.91
C ARG A 8 3.59 1.56 -11.77
N GLU A 9 4.40 1.04 -12.67
CA GLU A 9 4.85 -0.34 -12.62
C GLU A 9 5.66 -0.62 -11.34
N ARG A 10 6.61 0.26 -10.98
CA ARG A 10 7.35 0.14 -9.73
C ARG A 10 6.43 0.20 -8.51
N PHE A 11 5.47 1.11 -8.50
CA PHE A 11 4.49 1.24 -7.43
C PHE A 11 3.67 -0.05 -7.24
N LEU A 12 3.16 -0.63 -8.33
CA LEU A 12 2.39 -1.88 -8.28
C LEU A 12 3.24 -3.05 -7.80
N ARG A 13 4.51 -3.14 -8.24
CA ARG A 13 5.44 -4.17 -7.74
C ARG A 13 5.69 -4.05 -6.24
N LEU A 14 5.85 -2.83 -5.74
CA LEU A 14 6.03 -2.59 -4.30
C LEU A 14 4.79 -2.99 -3.50
N LEU A 15 3.59 -2.61 -3.95
CA LEU A 15 2.33 -3.04 -3.32
C LEU A 15 2.18 -4.56 -3.31
N GLY A 16 2.49 -5.24 -4.42
CA GLY A 16 2.47 -6.69 -4.49
C GLY A 16 3.43 -7.34 -3.49
N SER A 17 4.62 -6.78 -3.31
CA SER A 17 5.62 -7.29 -2.37
C SER A 17 5.29 -7.05 -0.89
N ALA A 18 4.35 -6.14 -0.59
CA ALA A 18 3.89 -5.85 0.76
C ALA A 18 2.83 -6.84 1.26
N ARG A 19 2.20 -7.61 0.36
CA ARG A 19 1.16 -8.59 0.70
C ARG A 19 1.66 -9.64 1.71
N GLY A 20 0.87 -9.84 2.77
CA GLY A 20 1.18 -10.80 3.85
C GLY A 20 2.31 -10.36 4.76
N ARG A 21 2.68 -9.07 4.76
CA ARG A 21 3.74 -8.52 5.62
C ARG A 21 3.16 -7.49 6.59
N PRO A 22 3.66 -7.42 7.83
CA PRO A 22 3.30 -6.34 8.74
C PRO A 22 3.79 -5.00 8.17
N VAL A 23 2.87 -4.06 8.08
CA VAL A 23 3.12 -2.69 7.60
C VAL A 23 2.61 -1.72 8.65
N ARG A 24 3.38 -0.64 8.86
CA ARG A 24 2.99 0.46 9.74
C ARG A 24 2.28 1.53 8.94
N PHE A 25 1.04 1.82 9.33
CA PHE A 25 0.22 2.89 8.77
C PHE A 25 0.23 4.09 9.71
N SER A 26 0.43 5.27 9.14
CA SER A 26 0.27 6.54 9.84
C SER A 26 -1.07 7.14 9.45
N LEU A 27 -1.97 7.25 10.43
CA LEU A 27 -3.29 7.83 10.28
C LEU A 27 -3.30 9.28 10.75
N TRP A 28 -4.43 9.94 10.54
CA TRP A 28 -4.70 11.26 11.09
C TRP A 28 -4.50 11.29 12.62
N SER A 29 -4.26 12.48 13.16
CA SER A 29 -3.95 12.71 14.59
C SER A 29 -2.70 11.99 15.12
N GLY A 30 -1.81 11.53 14.24
CA GLY A 30 -0.56 10.85 14.66
C GLY A 30 -0.75 9.41 15.11
N VAL A 31 -1.94 8.84 14.89
CA VAL A 31 -2.22 7.43 15.22
C VAL A 31 -1.38 6.53 14.32
N ARG A 32 -0.70 5.55 14.92
CA ARG A 32 0.10 4.54 14.21
C ARG A 32 -0.53 3.18 14.42
N VAL A 33 -0.78 2.47 13.32
CA VAL A 33 -1.35 1.12 13.33
C VAL A 33 -0.35 0.19 12.68
N GLU A 34 -0.09 -0.95 13.30
CA GLU A 34 0.65 -2.05 12.68
C GLU A 34 -0.36 -3.14 12.33
N ALA A 35 -0.42 -3.49 11.05
CA ALA A 35 -1.35 -4.50 10.55
C ALA A 35 -0.73 -5.22 9.36
N GLU A 36 -1.16 -6.45 9.11
CA GLU A 36 -0.72 -7.19 7.92
C GLU A 36 -1.38 -6.59 6.67
N PHE A 37 -0.57 -6.22 5.68
CA PHE A 37 -1.09 -5.71 4.42
C PHE A 37 -1.70 -6.85 3.58
N GLY A 38 -2.99 -6.75 3.25
CA GLY A 38 -3.71 -7.74 2.45
C GLY A 38 -3.80 -7.36 0.97
N ALA A 39 -4.48 -6.26 0.68
CA ALA A 39 -4.71 -5.78 -0.69
C ALA A 39 -4.81 -4.26 -0.75
N ALA A 40 -4.62 -3.70 -1.94
CA ALA A 40 -4.82 -2.27 -2.20
C ALA A 40 -5.77 -2.08 -3.38
N ASP A 41 -6.77 -1.21 -3.19
CA ASP A 41 -7.50 -0.62 -4.31
C ASP A 41 -6.74 0.63 -4.78
N VAL A 42 -6.25 0.56 -6.01
CA VAL A 42 -5.36 1.59 -6.56
C VAL A 42 -6.13 2.76 -7.17
N GLU A 43 -7.43 2.60 -7.41
CA GLU A 43 -8.28 3.67 -7.94
C GLU A 43 -8.88 4.53 -6.81
N SER A 44 -9.26 3.90 -5.69
CA SER A 44 -9.83 4.54 -4.52
C SER A 44 -8.81 4.86 -3.43
N VAL A 45 -7.55 4.44 -3.58
CA VAL A 45 -6.45 4.62 -2.60
C VAL A 45 -6.83 4.04 -1.24
N ALA A 46 -7.39 2.83 -1.24
CA ALA A 46 -7.79 2.12 -0.03
C ALA A 46 -6.91 0.89 0.22
N PHE A 47 -6.61 0.60 1.49
CA PHE A 47 -5.86 -0.57 1.91
C PHE A 47 -6.73 -1.50 2.73
N GLN A 48 -6.76 -2.78 2.34
CA GLN A 48 -7.29 -3.85 3.16
C GLN A 48 -6.16 -4.42 4.01
N VAL A 49 -6.40 -4.48 5.31
CA VAL A 49 -5.44 -4.97 6.30
C VAL A 49 -6.06 -6.09 7.13
N ASN A 50 -5.25 -7.07 7.52
CA ASN A 50 -5.62 -8.10 8.47
C ASN A 50 -5.01 -7.75 9.84
N SER A 51 -5.73 -8.12 10.90
CA SER A 51 -5.28 -8.01 12.30
C SER A 51 -4.35 -9.15 12.69
#